data_AF-A0A841R7N1-F1
#
_entry.id   AF-A0A841R7N1-F1
#
_cell.length_a   1.000
_cell.length_b   1.000
_cell.length_c   1.000
_cell.angle_alpha   90.00
_cell.angle_beta   90.00
_cell.angle_gamma   90.00
#
_symmetry.space_group_name_H-M   'P 1'
#
loop_
_entity.id
_entity.type
_entity.pdbx_description
1 polymer ?
#
loop_
_entity_poly.entity_id
_entity_poly.type
_entity_poly.pdbx_seq_one_letter_code
_entity_poly.pdbx_strand_id
1 'polypeptide(L)'
;MKAMFDEIDDYLEDRYGNLYPLHPNRMPRGETSNKESDGLFNVGAAFSAGYGSELGRGYVIEVHMSTLSHVPDEIKTIIEKETAEMVREKLKVFFPDRDLEVEKDGHIYKIHGDLSLGSL
;
A
#
# COMPACT_ATOMS: atom_id res chain seq x y z
N MET A 1 1.78 -10.11 5.54
CA MET A 1 1.69 -8.74 5.01
C MET A 1 0.26 -8.21 5.02
N LYS A 2 -0.78 -9.01 4.77
CA LYS A 2 -2.18 -8.55 4.77
C LYS A 2 -2.57 -7.69 5.99
N ALA A 3 -2.38 -8.20 7.21
CA ALA A 3 -2.73 -7.45 8.42
C ALA A 3 -2.04 -6.08 8.53
N MET A 4 -0.78 -5.98 8.08
CA MET A 4 -0.05 -4.71 8.02
C MET A 4 -0.72 -3.72 7.05
N PHE A 5 -1.12 -4.19 5.86
CA PHE A 5 -1.82 -3.36 4.89
C PHE A 5 -3.24 -3.00 5.35
N ASP A 6 -3.96 -3.92 6.01
CA ASP A 6 -5.27 -3.65 6.60
C ASP A 6 -5.20 -2.53 7.67
N GLU A 7 -4.10 -2.42 8.42
CA GLU A 7 -3.87 -1.32 9.38
C GLU A 7 -3.51 0.01 8.70
N ILE A 8 -2.80 -0.04 7.57
CA ILE A 8 -2.47 1.16 6.79
C ILE A 8 -3.73 1.69 6.08
N ASP A 9 -4.53 0.79 5.53
CA ASP A 9 -5.83 1.09 4.94
C ASP A 9 -6.73 1.83 5.93
N ASP A 10 -6.88 1.30 7.16
CA ASP A 10 -7.66 1.96 8.22
C ASP A 10 -7.22 3.40 8.46
N TYR A 11 -5.91 3.62 8.52
CA TYR A 11 -5.34 4.94 8.75
C TYR A 11 -5.63 5.89 7.59
N LEU A 12 -5.50 5.43 6.34
CA LEU A 12 -5.81 6.24 5.16
C LEU A 12 -7.30 6.56 5.09
N GLU A 13 -8.17 5.60 5.40
CA GLU A 13 -9.62 5.79 5.50
C GLU A 13 -9.99 6.83 6.57
N ASP A 14 -9.42 6.73 7.77
CA ASP A 14 -9.67 7.68 8.85
C ASP A 14 -9.25 9.11 8.46
N ARG A 15 -8.13 9.22 7.74
CA ARG A 15 -7.54 10.52 7.40
C ARG A 15 -8.13 11.15 6.14
N TYR A 16 -8.44 10.36 5.13
CA TYR A 16 -8.77 10.82 3.78
C TYR A 16 -10.08 10.26 3.22
N GLY A 17 -10.68 9.25 3.85
CA GLY A 17 -11.82 8.47 3.32
C GLY A 17 -13.07 9.30 2.99
N ASN A 18 -13.22 10.48 3.61
CA ASN A 18 -14.35 11.39 3.38
C ASN A 18 -14.03 12.57 2.44
N LEU A 19 -12.80 12.66 1.91
CA LEU A 19 -12.40 13.78 1.04
C LEU A 19 -12.92 13.64 -0.39
N TYR A 20 -13.20 12.41 -0.82
CA TYR A 20 -13.66 12.09 -2.17
C TYR A 20 -14.89 11.18 -2.09
N PRO A 21 -15.86 11.34 -3.00
CA PRO A 21 -16.99 10.43 -3.06
C PRO A 21 -16.51 9.04 -3.49
N LEU A 22 -17.09 8.00 -2.91
CA LEU A 22 -16.82 6.63 -3.32
C LEU A 22 -17.31 6.40 -4.75
N HIS A 23 -16.58 5.53 -5.46
CA HIS A 23 -17.05 5.00 -6.73
C HIS A 23 -18.43 4.33 -6.53
N PRO A 24 -19.40 4.50 -7.45
CA PRO A 24 -20.77 3.97 -7.25
C PRO A 24 -20.86 2.46 -6.96
N ASN A 25 -19.95 1.68 -7.54
CA ASN A 25 -19.86 0.22 -7.31
C ASN A 25 -19.02 -0.18 -6.08
N ARG A 26 -18.59 0.78 -5.26
CA ARG A 26 -17.75 0.53 -4.08
C ARG A 26 -18.63 0.57 -2.83
N MET A 27 -18.49 -0.46 -2.00
CA MET A 27 -19.20 -0.51 -0.72
C MET A 27 -18.56 0.46 0.29
N PRO A 28 -19.35 1.07 1.19
CA PRO A 28 -18.82 1.83 2.32
C PRO A 28 -17.89 0.99 3.19
N ARG A 29 -16.90 1.63 3.82
CA ARG A 29 -15.92 0.97 4.70
C ARG A 29 -16.60 0.08 5.73
N GLY A 30 -16.13 -1.17 5.85
CA GLY A 30 -16.63 -2.15 6.81
C GLY A 30 -17.89 -2.92 6.37
N GLU A 31 -18.42 -2.66 5.17
CA GLU A 31 -19.56 -3.38 4.62
C GLU A 31 -19.17 -4.66 3.86
N THR A 32 -17.88 -4.98 3.78
CA THR A 32 -17.39 -6.23 3.20
C THR A 32 -16.43 -6.97 4.14
N SER A 33 -16.15 -8.24 3.83
CA SER A 33 -15.20 -9.04 4.60
C SER A 33 -13.73 -8.75 4.26
N ASN A 34 -13.45 -7.92 3.26
CA ASN A 34 -12.09 -7.57 2.84
C ASN A 34 -11.99 -6.07 2.58
N LYS A 35 -11.10 -5.38 3.29
CA LYS A 35 -10.92 -3.92 3.17
C LYS A 35 -10.54 -3.48 1.75
N GLU A 36 -9.82 -4.32 1.02
CA GLU A 36 -9.53 -4.08 -0.41
C GLU A 36 -10.81 -4.00 -1.28
N SER A 37 -11.98 -4.41 -0.76
CA SER A 37 -13.29 -4.42 -1.42
C SER A 37 -14.27 -3.34 -0.93
N ASP A 38 -13.95 -2.57 0.11
CA ASP A 38 -14.76 -1.46 0.61
C ASP A 38 -13.95 -0.20 0.92
N GLY A 39 -14.63 0.90 1.29
CA GLY A 39 -13.96 2.17 1.55
C GLY A 39 -13.39 2.85 0.30
N LEU A 40 -12.74 3.99 0.51
CA LEU A 40 -12.10 4.77 -0.53
C LEU A 40 -10.78 4.14 -0.98
N PHE A 41 -10.06 3.44 -0.12
CA PHE A 41 -8.72 2.93 -0.39
C PHE A 41 -8.70 1.45 -0.72
N ASN A 42 -7.67 1.06 -1.43
CA ASN A 42 -7.18 -0.31 -1.56
C ASN A 42 -5.66 -0.21 -1.52
N VAL A 43 -5.06 -0.78 -0.48
CA VAL A 43 -3.61 -0.72 -0.23
C VAL A 43 -3.04 -2.12 -0.24
N GLY A 44 -1.92 -2.31 -0.94
CA GLY A 44 -1.27 -3.61 -0.98
C GLY A 44 0.14 -3.53 -1.55
N ALA A 45 0.63 -4.70 -1.97
CA ALA A 45 1.85 -4.76 -2.74
C ALA A 45 1.86 -5.90 -3.77
N ALA A 46 2.41 -5.62 -4.94
CA ALA A 46 2.49 -6.55 -6.07
C ALA A 46 3.94 -7.00 -6.29
N PHE A 47 4.17 -8.31 -6.44
CA PHE A 47 5.50 -8.82 -6.72
C PHE A 47 5.98 -8.38 -8.12
N SER A 48 7.23 -7.93 -8.20
CA SER A 48 7.95 -7.63 -9.43
C SER A 48 9.26 -8.41 -9.49
N ALA A 49 9.53 -9.03 -10.64
CA ALA A 49 10.80 -9.70 -10.92
C ALA A 49 11.99 -8.71 -11.06
N GLY A 50 11.73 -7.41 -11.16
CA GLY A 50 12.77 -6.38 -11.15
C GLY A 50 13.41 -6.07 -12.49
N TYR A 51 12.84 -6.48 -13.62
CA TYR A 51 13.35 -6.09 -14.94
C TYR A 51 13.29 -4.56 -15.11
N GLY A 52 14.46 -3.93 -15.27
CA GLY A 52 14.59 -2.47 -15.38
C GLY A 52 14.56 -1.71 -14.05
N SER A 53 14.60 -2.41 -12.92
CA SER A 53 14.67 -1.82 -11.58
C SER A 53 16.12 -1.56 -11.15
N GLU A 54 16.34 -0.49 -10.39
CA GLU A 54 17.62 -0.24 -9.73
C GLU A 54 17.82 -1.13 -8.49
N LEU A 55 16.73 -1.51 -7.83
CA LEU A 55 16.71 -2.33 -6.61
C LEU A 55 16.52 -3.83 -6.87
N GLY A 56 16.20 -4.22 -8.11
CA GLY A 56 15.93 -5.59 -8.51
C GLY A 56 14.53 -6.08 -8.09
N ARG A 57 14.44 -7.38 -7.76
CA ARG A 57 13.17 -8.02 -7.39
C ARG A 57 12.63 -7.48 -6.07
N GLY A 58 11.31 -7.41 -5.94
CA GLY A 58 10.67 -6.83 -4.76
C GLY A 58 9.16 -6.82 -4.87
N TYR A 59 8.52 -6.24 -3.87
CA TYR A 59 7.09 -5.95 -3.89
C TYR A 59 6.88 -4.45 -4.08
N VAL A 60 6.22 -4.06 -5.17
CA VAL A 60 5.83 -2.67 -5.43
C VAL A 60 4.65 -2.33 -4.53
N ILE A 61 4.75 -1.24 -3.77
CA ILE A 61 3.65 -0.75 -2.93
C ILE A 61 2.62 -0.09 -3.84
N GLU A 62 1.36 -0.51 -3.72
CA GLU A 62 0.25 0.01 -4.51
C GLU A 62 -0.78 0.66 -3.59
N VAL A 63 -1.22 1.87 -3.95
CA VAL A 63 -2.31 2.58 -3.30
C VAL A 63 -3.30 3.01 -4.37
N HIS A 64 -4.51 2.50 -4.28
CA HIS A 64 -5.59 2.84 -5.20
C HIS A 64 -6.73 3.53 -4.47
N MET A 65 -7.24 4.62 -5.06
CA MET A 65 -8.43 5.32 -4.58
C MET A 65 -9.64 4.96 -5.45
N SER A 66 -10.61 4.29 -4.85
CA SER A 66 -11.89 3.88 -5.44
C SER A 66 -12.86 5.07 -5.58
N THR A 67 -12.53 6.02 -6.45
CA THR A 67 -13.38 7.19 -6.76
C THR A 67 -13.40 7.49 -8.26
N LEU A 68 -14.49 8.11 -8.74
CA LEU A 68 -14.56 8.68 -10.10
C LEU A 68 -14.13 10.15 -10.15
N SER A 69 -13.94 10.79 -8.99
CA SER A 69 -13.48 12.16 -8.91
C SER A 69 -12.02 12.26 -9.34
N HIS A 70 -11.68 13.38 -9.99
CA HIS A 70 -10.28 13.67 -10.29
C HIS A 70 -9.52 13.91 -8.98
N VAL A 71 -8.53 13.07 -8.71
CA VAL A 71 -7.57 13.23 -7.62
C VAL A 71 -6.30 13.88 -8.19
N PRO A 72 -5.91 15.08 -7.73
CA PRO A 72 -4.68 15.73 -8.18
C PRO A 72 -3.45 14.87 -7.88
N ASP A 73 -2.45 14.90 -8.77
CA ASP A 73 -1.25 14.06 -8.64
C ASP A 73 -0.39 14.42 -7.40
N GLU A 74 -0.47 15.67 -6.93
CA GLU A 74 0.15 16.07 -5.66
C GLU A 74 -0.45 15.31 -4.47
N ILE A 75 -1.78 15.13 -4.45
CA ILE A 75 -2.46 14.39 -3.40
C ILE A 75 -2.09 12.90 -3.45
N LYS A 76 -2.04 12.32 -4.66
CA LYS A 76 -1.58 10.93 -4.83
C LYS A 76 -0.15 10.76 -4.31
N THR A 77 0.75 11.68 -4.66
CA THR A 77 2.16 11.65 -4.23
C THR A 77 2.28 11.73 -2.71
N ILE A 78 1.46 12.57 -2.06
CA ILE A 78 1.42 12.67 -0.59
C ILE A 78 0.97 11.35 0.02
N ILE A 79 -0.13 10.77 -0.47
CA ILE A 79 -0.69 9.50 0.01
C ILE A 79 0.30 8.35 -0.20
N GLU A 80 0.92 8.24 -1.37
CA GLU A 80 1.91 7.21 -1.69
C GLU A 80 3.14 7.30 -0.79
N LYS A 81 3.65 8.51 -0.57
CA LYS A 81 4.80 8.75 0.32
C LYS A 81 4.47 8.36 1.76
N GLU A 82 3.32 8.82 2.26
CA GLU A 82 2.87 8.51 3.62
C GLU A 82 2.66 7.00 3.80
N THR A 83 2.05 6.34 2.83
CA THR A 83 1.91 4.88 2.81
C THR A 83 3.27 4.19 2.87
N ALA A 84 4.24 4.61 2.03
CA ALA A 84 5.58 4.02 2.01
C ALA A 84 6.33 4.20 3.35
N GLU A 85 6.17 5.35 4.00
CA GLU A 85 6.72 5.61 5.34
C GLU A 85 6.09 4.67 6.39
N MET A 86 4.76 4.51 6.36
CA MET A 86 4.08 3.57 7.26
C MET A 86 4.47 2.11 7.00
N VAL A 87 4.59 1.70 5.74
CA VAL A 87 5.07 0.35 5.39
C VAL A 87 6.48 0.15 5.94
N ARG A 88 7.37 1.13 5.80
CA ARG A 88 8.74 1.06 6.32
C ARG A 88 8.77 0.85 7.83
N GLU A 89 7.93 1.56 8.57
CA GLU A 89 7.84 1.44 10.02
C GLU A 89 7.23 0.10 10.44
N LYS A 90 6.11 -0.28 9.83
CA LYS A 90 5.40 -1.52 10.18
C LYS A 90 6.13 -2.79 9.74
N LEU A 91 6.90 -2.76 8.65
CA LEU A 91 7.70 -3.92 8.23
C LEU A 91 8.65 -4.39 9.34
N LYS A 92 9.27 -3.46 10.08
CA LYS A 92 10.15 -3.76 11.21
C LYS A 92 9.42 -4.44 12.37
N VAL A 93 8.12 -4.16 12.53
CA VAL A 93 7.27 -4.74 13.58
C VAL A 93 6.73 -6.11 13.16
N PHE A 94 6.26 -6.24 11.92
CA PHE A 94 5.64 -7.46 11.40
C PHE A 94 6.66 -8.51 10.95
N PHE A 95 7.87 -8.10 10.59
CA PHE A 95 8.94 -8.96 10.09
C PHE A 95 10.30 -8.60 10.73
N PRO A 96 10.41 -8.65 12.07
CA PRO A 96 11.61 -8.18 12.78
C PRO A 96 12.88 -8.98 12.43
N ASP A 97 12.72 -10.25 12.06
CA ASP A 97 13.83 -11.15 11.73
C ASP A 97 14.19 -11.16 10.24
N ARG A 98 13.61 -10.26 9.44
CA ARG A 98 13.88 -10.15 8.00
C ARG A 98 14.51 -8.80 7.68
N ASP A 99 15.54 -8.85 6.86
CA ASP A 99 16.18 -7.66 6.32
C ASP A 99 15.35 -7.13 5.14
N LEU A 100 14.28 -6.39 5.46
CA LEU A 100 13.36 -5.79 4.50
C LEU A 100 13.44 -4.27 4.56
N GLU A 101 13.61 -3.65 3.41
CA GLU A 101 13.71 -2.20 3.25
C GLU A 101 12.63 -1.67 2.30
N VAL A 102 12.26 -0.40 2.48
CA VAL A 102 11.36 0.33 1.59
C VAL A 102 12.10 1.52 1.01
N GLU A 103 12.34 1.47 -0.28
CA GLU A 103 13.03 2.51 -1.03
C GLU A 103 12.24 2.91 -2.28
N LYS A 104 12.58 4.08 -2.82
CA LYS A 104 11.99 4.56 -4.07
C LYS A 104 12.78 3.98 -5.25
N ASP A 105 12.08 3.39 -6.20
CA ASP A 105 12.63 2.78 -7.42
C ASP A 105 12.00 3.47 -8.63
N GLY A 106 12.69 4.48 -9.16
CA GLY A 106 12.11 5.39 -10.14
C GLY A 106 10.94 6.21 -9.55
N HIS A 107 9.72 5.96 -10.03
CA HIS A 107 8.52 6.69 -9.60
C HIS A 107 7.68 5.95 -8.54
N ILE A 108 8.02 4.69 -8.25
CA ILE A 108 7.27 3.84 -7.31
C ILE A 108 8.05 3.61 -6.02
N TYR A 109 7.37 3.17 -4.98
CA TYR A 109 8.02 2.63 -3.78
C TYR A 109 8.04 1.11 -3.82
N LYS A 110 9.15 0.53 -3.40
CA LYS A 110 9.39 -0.92 -3.46
C LYS A 110 9.92 -1.43 -2.12
N ILE A 111 9.36 -2.56 -1.70
CA ILE A 111 9.89 -3.42 -0.65
C ILE A 111 10.90 -4.38 -1.27
N HIS A 112 12.14 -4.38 -0.80
CA HIS A 112 13.21 -5.28 -1.27
C HIS A 112 14.03 -5.83 -0.08
N GLY A 113 14.99 -6.72 -0.37
CA GLY A 113 15.81 -7.40 0.65
C GLY A 113 15.52 -8.91 0.73
N ASP A 114 15.38 -9.44 1.95
CA ASP A 114 15.07 -10.85 2.20
C ASP A 114 13.59 -11.18 1.94
N LEU A 115 13.30 -11.49 0.68
CA LEU A 115 11.97 -11.91 0.21
C LEU A 115 11.70 -13.41 0.40
N SER A 116 12.54 -14.15 1.13
CA SER A 116 12.31 -15.57 1.36
C SER A 116 10.99 -15.81 2.11
N LEU A 117 10.33 -16.94 1.86
CA LEU A 117 9.05 -17.25 2.52
C LEU A 117 9.21 -17.68 3.99
N GLY A 118 10.44 -17.70 4.54
CA GLY A 118 10.75 -18.32 5.82
C GLY A 118 10.74 -19.85 5.72
N SER A 119 11.08 -20.55 6.79
CA SER A 119 10.91 -22.00 6.90
C SER A 119 9.47 -22.35 7.24
N LEU A 120 8.87 -23.28 6.49
CA LEU A 120 7.56 -23.89 6.76
C LEU A 120 7.54 -24.65 8.09
#